data_AF-A0A538G924-F1
#
_entry.id   AF-A0A538G924-F1
#
_cell.length_a   1.000
_cell.length_b   1.000
_cell.length_c   1.000
_cell.angle_alpha   90.00
_cell.angle_beta   90.00
_cell.angle_gamma   90.00
#
_symmetry.space_group_name_H-M   'P 1'
#
loop_
_entity.id
_entity.type
_entity.pdbx_description
1 polymer ?
#
loop_
_entity_poly.entity_id
_entity_poly.type
_entity_poly.pdbx_seq_one_letter_code
_entity_poly.pdbx_strand_id
1 'polypeptide(L)' 'MSAAAVEPIRAVRRLRRRDLPELLQQIHDPPRSLFLRGAPDPEILARPAVAIVGARACSPYGAQVARMLGRELAAA' A
#
# COMPACT_ATOMS: atom_id res chain seq x y z
N MET A 1 -3.27 -19.13 13.28
CA MET A 1 -3.92 -18.87 11.98
C MET A 1 -5.24 -18.15 12.25
N SER A 2 -5.19 -16.83 12.46
CA SER A 2 -6.41 -16.04 12.62
C SER A 2 -6.94 -15.70 11.23
N ALA A 3 -8.12 -16.22 10.90
CA ALA A 3 -8.88 -15.77 9.76
C ALA A 3 -9.24 -14.31 10.00
N ALA A 4 -8.45 -13.38 9.44
CA ALA A 4 -8.82 -11.99 9.37
C ALA A 4 -10.15 -11.92 8.61
N ALA A 5 -11.24 -11.73 9.33
CA ALA A 5 -12.55 -11.53 8.76
C ALA A 5 -12.43 -10.41 7.74
N VAL A 6 -12.65 -10.74 6.46
CA VAL A 6 -12.64 -9.77 5.37
C VAL A 6 -13.90 -8.93 5.55
N GLU A 7 -13.78 -7.83 6.30
CA GLU A 7 -14.87 -6.87 6.41
C GLU A 7 -15.26 -6.38 5.01
N PRO A 8 -16.56 -6.20 4.75
CA PRO A 8 -17.03 -5.72 3.46
C PRO A 8 -16.45 -4.33 3.20
N ILE A 9 -15.58 -4.25 2.19
CA ILE A 9 -14.89 -3.03 1.73
C ILE A 9 -15.92 -2.07 1.07
N ARG A 10 -16.80 -1.48 1.87
CA ARG A 10 -17.88 -0.56 1.42
C ARG A 10 -17.56 0.91 1.66
N ALA A 11 -16.73 1.23 2.65
CA ALA A 11 -16.38 2.61 2.96
C ALA A 11 -15.13 3.08 2.19
N VAL A 12 -15.21 4.27 1.61
CA VAL A 12 -14.07 5.02 1.07
C VAL A 12 -13.80 6.20 1.99
N ARG A 13 -12.60 6.27 2.58
CA ARG A 13 -12.15 7.39 3.40
C ARG A 13 -11.37 8.38 2.54
N ARG A 14 -11.59 9.69 2.73
CA ARG A 14 -10.83 10.75 2.06
C ARG A 14 -9.89 11.44 3.06
N LEU A 15 -8.59 11.39 2.81
CA LEU A 15 -7.59 12.21 3.50
C LEU A 15 -7.44 13.55 2.79
N ARG A 16 -7.42 14.65 3.56
CA ARG A 16 -7.16 15.99 3.03
C ARG A 16 -5.65 16.19 2.92
N ARG A 17 -5.22 17.21 2.17
CA ARG A 17 -3.79 17.53 1.98
C ARG A 17 -2.97 17.56 3.29
N ARG A 18 -3.52 18.15 4.35
CA ARG A 18 -2.89 18.23 5.68
C ARG A 18 -2.75 16.88 6.41
N ASP A 19 -3.55 15.90 6.01
CA ASP A 19 -3.61 14.56 6.59
C ASP A 19 -2.85 13.54 5.72
N LEU A 20 -2.10 14.00 4.70
CA LEU A 20 -1.31 13.13 3.84
C LEU A 20 -0.05 12.64 4.56
N PRO A 21 0.44 11.43 4.24
CA PRO A 21 1.75 10.96 4.69
C PRO A 21 2.85 11.95 4.29
N GLU A 22 3.82 12.14 5.16
CA GLU A 22 4.89 13.14 4.99
C GLU A 22 5.62 12.98 3.64
N LEU A 23 5.99 11.75 3.28
CA LEU A 23 6.66 11.45 2.01
C LEU A 23 5.82 11.89 0.78
N LEU A 24 4.50 11.79 0.85
CA LEU A 24 3.61 12.25 -0.22
C LEU A 24 3.44 13.77 -0.24
N GLN A 25 3.75 14.48 0.85
CA GLN A 25 3.77 15.95 0.86
C GLN A 25 5.06 16.50 0.25
N GLN A 26 6.14 15.72 0.25
CA GLN A 26 7.48 16.12 -0.19
C GLN A 26 7.73 15.96 -1.70
N ILE A 27 6.85 15.25 -2.44
CA ILE A 27 6.99 15.11 -3.90
C ILE A 27 6.71 16.43 -4.62
N HIS A 28 7.22 16.57 -5.85
CA HIS A 28 7.13 17.81 -6.65
C HIS A 28 5.69 18.35 -6.80
N ASP A 29 4.71 17.47 -7.05
CA ASP A 29 3.30 17.83 -7.16
C ASP A 29 2.46 16.96 -6.21
N PRO A 30 2.38 17.33 -4.92
CA PRO A 30 1.72 16.51 -3.93
C PRO A 30 0.19 16.59 -4.13
N PRO A 31 -0.53 15.46 -4.02
CA PRO A 31 -1.94 15.39 -4.36
C PRO A 31 -2.81 16.29 -3.47
N ARG A 32 -3.99 16.69 -3.96
CA ARG A 32 -4.97 17.48 -3.18
C ARG A 32 -5.68 16.66 -2.11
N SER A 33 -5.88 15.37 -2.37
CA SER A 33 -6.48 14.41 -1.43
C SER A 33 -6.13 12.98 -1.82
N LEU A 34 -6.13 12.08 -0.85
CA LEU A 34 -5.95 10.64 -1.05
C LEU A 34 -7.24 9.91 -0.65
N PHE A 35 -7.72 9.01 -1.50
CA PHE A 35 -8.90 8.18 -1.24
C PHE A 35 -8.46 6.77 -0.87
N LEU A 36 -8.85 6.32 0.31
CA LEU A 36 -8.51 5.03 0.88
C LEU A 36 -9.73 4.13 0.87
N ARG A 37 -9.56 2.87 0.49
CA ARG A 37 -10.62 1.87 0.49
C ARG A 37 -10.11 0.63 1.24
N GLY A 38 -10.89 0.15 2.20
CA GLY A 38 -10.54 -0.99 3.07
C GLY A 38 -10.41 -0.59 4.54
N ALA A 39 -10.04 -1.57 5.37
CA ALA A 39 -9.87 -1.42 6.80
C ALA A 39 -8.44 -1.08 7.29
N PRO A 40 -7.49 -0.49 6.51
CA PRO A 40 -6.30 0.02 7.15
C PRO A 40 -6.63 1.33 7.88
N ASP A 41 -6.30 1.35 9.16
CA ASP A 41 -6.00 2.60 9.87
C ASP A 41 -5.03 3.44 9.00
N PRO A 42 -5.31 4.74 8.74
CA PRO A 42 -4.38 5.63 8.05
C PRO A 42 -2.95 5.61 8.61
N GLU A 43 -2.76 5.24 9.88
CA GLU A 43 -1.45 5.07 10.49
C GLU A 43 -0.53 4.10 9.74
N ILE A 44 -1.06 3.11 9.01
CA ILE A 44 -0.24 2.20 8.21
C ILE A 44 0.60 2.95 7.15
N LEU A 45 0.13 4.10 6.69
CA LEU A 45 0.80 4.91 5.67
C LEU A 45 2.06 5.63 6.21
N ALA A 46 2.24 5.65 7.54
CA ALA A 46 3.44 6.18 8.19
C ALA A 46 4.52 5.11 8.42
N ARG A 47 4.20 3.82 8.22
CA ARG A 47 5.17 2.74 8.38
C ARG A 47 6.15 2.71 7.20
N PRO A 48 7.38 2.19 7.41
CA PRO A 48 8.29 1.90 6.31
C PRO A 48 7.60 1.06 5.23
N ALA A 49 7.79 1.44 3.97
CA ALA A 49 7.16 0.79 2.83
C ALA A 49 8.19 0.57 1.71
N VAL A 50 8.05 -0.54 1.00
CA VAL A 50 8.88 -0.89 -0.16
C VAL A 50 7.97 -1.09 -1.36
N ALA A 51 8.31 -0.44 -2.48
CA ALA A 51 7.61 -0.65 -3.75
C ALA A 51 8.23 -1.81 -4.53
N ILE A 52 7.41 -2.80 -4.92
CA ILE A 52 7.80 -3.86 -5.85
C ILE A 52 7.18 -3.54 -7.22
N VAL A 53 8.01 -3.16 -8.19
CA VAL A 53 7.60 -2.79 -9.56
C VAL A 53 8.27 -3.69 -10.60
N GLY A 54 7.61 -3.94 -11.73
CA GLY A 54 8.13 -4.83 -12.78
C GLY A 54 7.31 -4.83 -14.06
N ALA A 55 7.68 -5.70 -15.01
CA ALA A 55 7.01 -5.80 -16.30
C ALA A 55 5.58 -6.36 -16.18
N ARG A 56 4.64 -5.79 -16.95
CA ARG A 56 3.23 -6.25 -17.02
C ARG A 56 3.10 -7.72 -17.48
N ALA A 57 3.99 -8.16 -18.37
CA ALA A 57 4.12 -9.53 -18.85
C ALA A 57 5.46 -10.14 -18.39
N CYS A 58 5.66 -10.22 -17.08
CA CYS A 58 6.87 -10.79 -16.50
C CYS A 58 6.99 -12.30 -16.78
N SER A 59 8.23 -12.82 -16.73
CA SER A 59 8.48 -14.26 -16.83
C SER A 59 7.97 -15.01 -15.59
N PRO A 60 7.79 -16.34 -15.67
CA PRO A 60 7.45 -17.15 -14.48
C PRO A 60 8.43 -16.95 -13.32
N TYR A 61 9.72 -16.82 -13.62
CA TYR A 61 10.76 -16.50 -12.63
C TYR A 61 10.54 -15.13 -11.99
N GLY A 62 10.25 -14.10 -12.79
CA GLY A 62 9.95 -12.76 -12.26
C GLY A 62 8.74 -12.77 -11.32
N ALA A 63 7.69 -13.51 -11.66
CA ALA A 63 6.52 -13.68 -10.80
C ALA A 63 6.86 -14.42 -9.49
N GLN A 64 7.73 -15.43 -9.53
CA GLN A 64 8.20 -16.14 -8.34
C GLN A 64 8.97 -15.20 -7.41
N VAL A 65 9.94 -14.45 -7.95
CA VAL A 65 10.75 -13.51 -7.16
C VAL A 65 9.89 -12.42 -6.53
N ALA A 66 8.95 -11.83 -7.27
CA ALA A 66 8.04 -10.81 -6.74
C ALA A 66 7.19 -11.33 -5.56
N ARG A 67 6.69 -12.58 -5.65
CA ARG A 67 5.94 -13.21 -4.55
C ARG A 67 6.81 -13.49 -3.34
N MET A 68 8.04 -13.98 -3.55
CA MET A 68 9.00 -14.22 -2.47
C MET A 68 9.30 -12.91 -1.74
N LEU A 69 9.72 -11.87 -2.47
CA LEU A 69 10.02 -10.55 -1.89
C LEU A 69 8.83 -9.99 -1.12
N GLY A 70 7.61 -10.05 -1.68
CA GLY A 70 6.42 -9.55 -1.00
C GLY A 70 6.10 -10.28 0.31
N ARG A 71 6.41 -11.58 0.41
CA ARG A 71 6.23 -12.35 1.65
C ARG A 71 7.30 -12.01 2.68
N GLU A 72 8.56 -12.05 2.28
CA GLU A 72 9.69 -11.83 3.20
C GLU A 72 9.69 -10.39 3.74
N LEU A 73 9.46 -9.39 2.89
CA LEU A 73 9.40 -7.98 3.31
C LEU A 73 8.21 -7.67 4.23
N ALA A 74 7.10 -8.40 4.11
CA ALA A 74 5.94 -8.22 4.99
C ALA A 74 6.12 -8.90 6.35
N ALA A 75 7.01 -9.90 6.44
CA ALA A 75 7.33 -10.62 7.67
C ALA A 75 8.45 -9.97 8.49
N ALA A 76 9.24 -9.09 7.87
CA ALA A 76 10.28 -8.28 8.52
C ALA A 76 9.69 -7.15 9.38
#